data_AF-A0A6G0QIJ5-F1
#
_entry.id   AF-A0A6G0QIJ5-F1
#
_cell.length_a   1.000
_cell.length_b   1.000
_cell.length_c   1.000
_cell.angle_alpha   90.00
_cell.angle_beta   90.00
_cell.angle_gamma   90.00
#
_symmetry.space_group_name_H-M   'P 1'
#
loop_
_entity.id
_entity.type
_entity.pdbx_description
1 polymer ?
#
loop_
_entity_poly.entity_id
_entity_poly.type
_entity_poly.pdbx_seq_one_letter_code
_entity_poly.pdbx_strand_id
1 'polypeptide(L)'
;MNSETRKRLIQDAMARKAFPPVVDLPENRRQWEKICPLGDLFNNPVIVWVPECLNAHQKPDCVVDHCTCTPRVKEYLQRVVENVEGKYNLLYVKYQCAGSSRSCFSSASKVGTRNLCLSSSTMA
;
A
#
# COMPACT_ATOMS: atom_id res chain seq x y z
N MET A 1 -3.72 14.02 -4.78
CA MET A 1 -3.97 12.83 -5.65
C MET A 1 -5.31 12.21 -5.31
N ASN A 2 -6.18 11.98 -6.30
CA ASN A 2 -7.54 11.46 -6.07
C ASN A 2 -7.54 9.94 -5.73
N SER A 3 -8.70 9.37 -5.36
CA SER A 3 -8.82 7.94 -5.01
C SER A 3 -8.57 7.00 -6.20
N GLU A 4 -8.98 7.38 -7.40
CA GLU A 4 -8.85 6.55 -8.60
C GLU A 4 -7.41 6.44 -9.09
N THR A 5 -6.67 7.55 -9.10
CA THR A 5 -5.25 7.60 -9.46
C THR A 5 -4.44 6.71 -8.52
N ARG A 6 -4.72 6.73 -7.21
CA ARG A 6 -4.07 5.84 -6.23
C ARG A 6 -4.28 4.37 -6.57
N LYS A 7 -5.53 3.99 -6.85
CA LYS A 7 -5.87 2.61 -7.24
C LYS A 7 -5.14 2.20 -8.52
N ARG A 8 -5.13 3.06 -9.54
CA ARG A 8 -4.45 2.80 -10.81
C ARG A 8 -2.94 2.60 -10.62
N LEU A 9 -2.28 3.44 -9.84
CA LEU A 9 -0.85 3.31 -9.56
C LEU A 9 -0.52 2.00 -8.84
N ILE A 10 -1.34 1.60 -7.87
CA ILE A 10 -1.16 0.32 -7.15
C ILE A 10 -1.39 -0.87 -8.09
N GLN A 11 -2.41 -0.81 -8.93
CA GLN A 11 -2.70 -1.87 -9.91
C GLN A 11 -1.61 -2.00 -10.97
N ASP A 12 -1.08 -0.88 -11.46
CA ASP A 12 0.04 -0.87 -12.43
C ASP A 12 1.31 -1.44 -11.80
N ALA A 13 1.63 -1.07 -10.55
CA ALA A 13 2.76 -1.65 -9.82
C ALA A 13 2.60 -3.18 -9.62
N MET A 14 1.39 -3.65 -9.32
CA MET A 14 1.08 -5.08 -9.25
C MET A 14 1.29 -5.80 -10.58
N ALA A 15 0.78 -5.22 -11.68
CA ALA A 15 0.92 -5.78 -13.02
C ALA A 15 2.39 -5.87 -13.46
N ARG A 16 3.19 -4.84 -13.16
CA ARG A 16 4.61 -4.75 -13.50
C ARG A 16 5.53 -5.51 -12.55
N LYS A 17 5.01 -6.07 -11.45
CA LYS A 17 5.80 -6.65 -10.35
C LYS A 17 6.90 -5.68 -9.88
N ALA A 18 6.53 -4.41 -9.71
CA ALA A 18 7.45 -3.32 -9.41
C ALA A 18 7.92 -3.38 -7.94
N PHE A 19 8.80 -4.34 -7.64
CA PHE A 19 9.44 -4.49 -6.34
C PHE A 19 10.91 -4.88 -6.50
N PRO A 20 11.87 -4.22 -5.82
CA PRO A 20 11.70 -3.17 -4.80
C PRO A 20 11.05 -1.89 -5.35
N PRO A 21 10.33 -1.12 -4.50
CA PRO A 21 9.56 0.02 -4.94
C PRO A 21 10.50 1.14 -5.41
N VAL A 22 10.23 1.68 -6.59
CA VAL A 22 10.97 2.83 -7.14
C VAL A 22 10.24 4.12 -6.77
N VAL A 23 11.01 5.15 -6.39
CA VAL A 23 10.46 6.48 -6.12
C VAL A 23 10.00 7.10 -7.44
N ASP A 24 8.71 7.36 -7.54
CA ASP A 24 8.11 8.09 -8.66
C ASP A 24 8.12 9.59 -8.36
N LEU A 25 9.12 10.26 -8.93
CA LEU A 25 9.30 11.69 -8.81
C LEU A 25 8.20 12.45 -9.59
N PRO A 26 7.74 13.61 -9.10
CA PRO A 26 6.75 14.43 -9.80
C PRO A 26 7.15 14.75 -11.26
N GLU A 27 8.45 14.96 -11.49
CA GLU A 27 9.02 15.25 -12.80
C GLU A 27 8.95 14.07 -13.77
N ASN A 28 8.82 12.83 -13.30
CA ASN A 28 8.75 11.64 -14.14
C ASN A 28 7.33 11.37 -14.66
N ARG A 29 6.31 12.00 -14.07
CA ARG A 29 4.90 11.85 -14.50
C ARG A 29 4.56 12.61 -15.78
N ARG A 30 5.56 13.12 -16.48
CA ARG A 30 5.42 13.85 -17.74
C ARG A 30 4.79 12.95 -18.80
N GLN A 31 3.53 13.18 -19.13
CA GLN A 31 3.12 13.07 -20.52
C GLN A 31 3.70 14.30 -21.23
N TRP A 32 4.72 14.09 -22.05
CA TRP A 32 5.42 15.13 -22.82
C TRP A 32 4.49 16.01 -23.69
N GLU A 33 3.21 15.64 -23.82
CA GLU A 33 2.20 16.30 -24.64
C GLU A 33 1.36 17.36 -23.91
N LYS A 34 1.43 17.46 -22.57
CA LYS A 34 0.70 18.49 -21.81
C LYS A 34 1.63 19.22 -20.86
N ILE A 35 1.62 20.55 -20.94
CA ILE A 35 2.20 21.42 -19.91
C ILE A 35 1.46 21.10 -18.61
N CYS A 36 2.12 20.38 -17.69
CA CYS A 36 1.59 20.14 -16.36
C CYS A 36 1.47 21.49 -15.62
N PRO A 37 0.38 21.74 -14.90
CA PRO A 37 0.31 22.89 -13.99
C PRO A 37 1.53 22.87 -13.05
N LEU A 38 2.20 24.01 -12.88
CA LEU A 38 3.39 24.12 -12.02
C LEU A 38 3.15 23.58 -10.60
N GLY A 39 1.91 23.65 -10.10
CA GLY A 39 1.50 23.07 -8.83
C GLY A 39 1.80 21.57 -8.71
N ASP A 40 1.83 20.83 -9.82
CA ASP A 40 2.10 19.40 -9.79
C ASP A 40 3.57 19.05 -9.55
N LEU A 41 4.49 19.97 -9.85
CA LEU A 41 5.93 19.84 -9.57
C LEU A 41 6.25 19.96 -8.08
N PHE A 42 5.40 20.65 -7.31
CA PHE A 42 5.55 20.80 -5.87
C PHE A 42 4.91 19.65 -5.06
N ASN A 43 4.39 18.63 -5.75
CA ASN A 43 3.86 17.45 -5.08
C ASN A 43 5.00 16.61 -4.48
N ASN A 44 4.73 15.93 -3.36
CA ASN A 44 5.70 14.96 -2.85
C ASN A 44 5.84 13.78 -3.83
N PRO A 45 7.06 13.25 -4.04
CA PRO A 45 7.28 11.99 -4.76
C PRO A 45 6.42 10.87 -4.21
N VAL A 46 6.04 9.91 -5.05
CA VAL A 46 5.20 8.77 -4.64
C VAL A 46 6.02 7.49 -4.56
N ILE A 47 5.78 6.72 -3.52
CA ILE A 47 6.31 5.37 -3.35
C ILE A 47 5.12 4.42 -3.31
N VAL A 48 5.09 3.41 -4.19
CA VAL A 48 4.05 2.39 -4.22
C VAL A 48 4.56 1.13 -3.53
N TRP A 49 4.09 0.86 -2.31
CA TRP A 49 4.53 -0.28 -1.49
C TRP A 49 3.53 -1.43 -1.57
N VAL A 50 3.89 -2.44 -2.38
CA VAL A 50 3.03 -3.59 -2.68
C VAL A 50 3.88 -4.85 -2.88
N PRO A 51 4.56 -5.37 -1.83
CA PRO A 51 5.46 -6.53 -1.94
C PRO A 51 4.78 -7.80 -2.46
N GLU A 52 3.49 -7.95 -2.23
CA GLU A 52 2.66 -9.06 -2.70
C GLU A 52 2.59 -9.19 -4.23
N CYS A 53 3.08 -8.22 -4.99
CA CYS A 53 3.26 -8.36 -6.44
C CYS A 53 4.28 -9.44 -6.83
N LEU A 54 5.20 -9.79 -5.93
CA LEU A 54 6.19 -10.86 -6.13
C LEU A 54 5.65 -12.25 -5.82
N ASN A 55 4.51 -12.36 -5.14
CA ASN A 55 3.92 -13.65 -4.81
C ASN A 55 3.47 -14.37 -6.09
N ALA A 56 3.54 -15.71 -6.11
CA ALA A 56 3.24 -16.52 -7.30
C ALA A 56 1.84 -16.24 -7.89
N HIS A 57 0.88 -15.88 -7.04
CA HIS A 57 -0.49 -15.53 -7.45
C HIS A 57 -0.79 -14.03 -7.45
N GLN A 58 0.21 -13.17 -7.23
CA GLN A 58 0.03 -11.72 -7.02
C GLN A 58 -1.03 -11.42 -5.95
N LYS A 59 -1.05 -12.24 -4.89
CA LYS A 59 -1.99 -12.17 -3.79
C LYS A 59 -1.23 -12.08 -2.47
N PRO A 60 -1.72 -11.30 -1.51
CA PRO A 60 -1.11 -11.23 -0.18
C PRO A 60 -1.29 -12.55 0.57
N ASP A 61 -0.33 -12.88 1.42
CA ASP A 61 -0.46 -13.97 2.38
C ASP A 61 -1.19 -13.46 3.64
N CYS A 62 -1.98 -14.33 4.27
CA CYS A 62 -2.64 -13.96 5.51
C CYS A 62 -1.66 -13.97 6.67
N VAL A 63 -1.61 -12.87 7.43
CA VAL A 63 -0.76 -12.74 8.63
C VAL A 63 -1.40 -13.34 9.89
N VAL A 64 -2.62 -13.89 9.79
CA VAL A 64 -3.30 -14.53 10.93
C VAL A 64 -2.75 -15.93 11.09
N ASP A 65 -2.29 -16.25 12.30
CA ASP A 65 -1.76 -17.56 12.64
C ASP A 65 -2.70 -18.68 12.20
N HIS A 66 -2.14 -19.65 11.49
CA HIS A 66 -2.84 -20.81 10.94
C HIS A 66 -4.00 -20.50 9.97
N CYS A 67 -4.14 -19.28 9.42
CA CYS A 67 -5.10 -19.01 8.34
C CYS A 67 -4.49 -19.28 6.96
N THR A 68 -5.11 -20.16 6.18
CA THR A 68 -4.79 -20.41 4.76
C THR A 68 -5.67 -19.59 3.80
N CYS A 69 -6.45 -18.66 4.35
CA CYS A 69 -7.35 -17.81 3.62
C CYS A 69 -6.59 -16.83 2.70
N THR A 70 -7.14 -16.54 1.51
CA THR A 70 -6.68 -15.41 0.71
C THR A 70 -7.30 -14.11 1.26
N PRO A 71 -6.49 -13.17 1.79
CA PRO A 71 -6.97 -11.87 2.25
C PRO A 71 -7.61 -11.07 1.11
N ARG A 72 -8.62 -10.26 1.44
CA ARG A 72 -9.28 -9.36 0.49
C ARG A 72 -8.76 -7.95 0.66
N VAL A 73 -8.69 -7.20 -0.44
CA VAL A 73 -8.42 -5.76 -0.38
C VAL A 73 -9.58 -5.09 0.35
N LYS A 74 -9.26 -4.41 1.47
CA LYS A 74 -10.24 -3.61 2.21
C LYS A 74 -10.18 -2.15 1.79
N GLU A 75 -8.98 -1.60 1.70
CA GLU A 75 -8.80 -0.17 1.43
C GLU A 75 -7.43 0.11 0.80
N TYR A 76 -7.39 1.10 -0.09
CA TYR A 76 -6.15 1.66 -0.62
C TYR A 76 -5.79 2.91 0.17
N LEU A 77 -4.64 2.88 0.83
CA LEU A 77 -4.23 3.90 1.77
C LEU A 77 -3.10 4.76 1.21
N GLN A 78 -3.05 6.00 1.68
CA GLN A 78 -1.95 6.92 1.46
C GLN A 78 -1.52 7.49 2.81
N ARG A 79 -0.22 7.60 3.05
CA ARG A 79 0.33 8.42 4.14
C ARG A 79 1.53 9.22 3.63
N VAL A 80 1.80 10.36 4.26
CA VAL A 80 3.06 11.07 4.04
C VAL A 80 4.10 10.46 4.98
N VAL A 81 5.24 10.06 4.43
CA VAL A 81 6.42 9.63 5.19
C VAL A 81 7.52 10.66 4.99
N GLU A 82 8.28 10.93 6.03
CA GLU A 82 9.38 11.89 6.00
C GLU A 82 10.68 11.15 6.34
N ASN A 83 11.73 11.46 5.57
CA ASN A 83 13.09 11.03 5.81
C ASN A 83 14.01 12.26 5.77
N VAL A 84 15.31 12.08 6.05
CA VAL A 84 16.33 13.13 5.97
C VAL A 84 16.33 13.84 4.61
N GLU A 85 16.02 13.11 3.53
CA GLU A 85 16.01 13.62 2.16
C GLU A 85 14.70 14.32 1.74
N GLY A 86 13.65 14.27 2.57
CA GLY A 86 12.39 14.95 2.30
C GLY A 86 11.13 14.13 2.59
N LYS A 87 10.00 14.61 2.04
CA LYS A 87 8.66 14.03 2.24
C LYS A 87 8.22 13.23 1.02
N TYR A 88 7.61 12.09 1.25
CA TYR A 88 7.14 11.15 0.22
C TYR A 88 5.69 10.74 0.51
N ASN A 89 4.89 10.58 -0.54
CA ASN A 89 3.57 9.97 -0.47
C ASN A 89 3.71 8.44 -0.60
N LEU A 90 3.58 7.71 0.50
CA LEU A 90 3.55 6.25 0.49
C LEU A 90 2.13 5.75 0.21
N LEU A 91 1.95 5.03 -0.89
CA LEU A 91 0.75 4.30 -1.24
C LEU A 91 0.90 2.84 -0.86
N TYR A 92 -0.10 2.26 -0.19
CA TYR A 92 -0.07 0.87 0.25
C TYR A 92 -1.49 0.32 0.39
N VAL A 93 -1.61 -1.00 0.51
CA VAL A 93 -2.90 -1.68 0.59
C VAL A 93 -3.16 -2.18 2.01
N LYS A 94 -4.40 -1.98 2.48
CA LYS A 94 -4.94 -2.62 3.67
C LYS A 94 -5.75 -3.84 3.26
N TYR A 95 -5.40 -4.95 3.85
CA TYR A 95 -6.04 -6.24 3.65
C TYR A 95 -6.93 -6.59 4.83
N GLN A 96 -7.92 -7.43 4.55
CA GLN A 96 -8.76 -8.08 5.55
C GLN A 96 -8.68 -9.58 5.37
N CYS A 97 -8.38 -10.28 6.47
CA CYS A 97 -8.48 -11.73 6.56
C CYS A 97 -9.91 -12.16 6.18
N ALA A 98 -10.02 -13.13 5.27
CA ALA A 98 -11.31 -13.70 4.87
C ALA A 98 -11.78 -14.84 5.80
N GLY A 99 -10.95 -15.24 6.76
CA GLY A 99 -11.30 -16.22 7.79
C GLY A 99 -12.11 -15.62 8.95
N SER A 100 -12.34 -16.43 9.98
CA SER A 100 -13.23 -16.12 11.11
C SER A 100 -12.82 -14.87 11.90
N SER A 101 -11.52 -14.58 11.98
CA SER A 101 -11.01 -13.44 12.74
C SER A 101 -11.31 -12.08 12.11
N ARG A 102 -11.53 -12.02 10.78
CA ARG A 102 -11.76 -10.79 10.00
C ARG A 102 -10.78 -9.63 10.28
N SER A 103 -9.58 -9.96 10.78
CA SER A 103 -8.56 -8.99 11.16
C SER A 103 -8.05 -8.22 9.94
N CYS A 104 -7.60 -6.98 10.16
CA CYS A 104 -7.07 -6.13 9.10
C CYS A 104 -5.58 -5.90 9.29
N PHE A 105 -4.83 -5.88 8.19
CA PHE A 105 -3.38 -5.70 8.21
C PHE A 105 -2.88 -5.00 6.94
N SER A 106 -1.64 -4.53 6.94
CA SER A 106 -0.96 -4.00 5.76
C SER A 106 0.53 -4.30 5.83
N SER A 107 1.16 -4.45 4.67
CA SER A 107 2.61 -4.73 4.57
C SER A 107 3.49 -3.52 4.89
N ALA A 108 2.94 -2.30 4.85
CA ALA A 108 3.64 -1.05 5.15
C ALA A 108 3.53 -0.58 6.61
N SER A 109 2.65 -1.21 7.39
CA SER A 109 2.55 -0.96 8.83
C SER A 109 3.46 -1.96 9.52
N LYS A 110 4.32 -1.49 10.44
CA LYS A 110 5.09 -2.40 11.29
C LYS A 110 4.13 -3.42 11.88
N VAL A 111 4.36 -4.71 11.61
CA VAL A 111 4.02 -5.76 12.57
C VAL A 111 4.81 -5.37 13.81
N GLY A 112 4.12 -4.78 14.78
CA GLY A 112 4.67 -4.67 16.12
C GLY A 112 5.06 -6.08 16.52
N THR A 113 6.36 -6.29 16.70
CA THR A 113 6.95 -7.26 17.62
C THR A 113 5.91 -7.85 18.56
N ARG A 114 5.62 -9.16 18.39
CA ARG A 114 4.90 -10.03 19.32
C ARG A 114 3.64 -9.41 19.95
N ASN A 115 2.49 -9.66 19.35
CA ASN A 115 1.20 -9.86 20.03
C ASN A 115 0.30 -10.56 19.00
N LEU A 116 0.34 -11.90 18.91
CA LEU A 116 -0.70 -12.71 19.54
C LEU A 116 -1.91 -11.87 19.99
N CYS A 117 -3.01 -12.05 19.26
CA CYS A 117 -4.38 -11.94 19.74
C CYS A 117 -4.57 -11.17 21.05
N LEU A 118 -5.04 -9.93 20.98
CA LEU A 118 -5.98 -9.43 21.98
C LEU A 118 -7.23 -8.95 21.24
N SER A 119 -8.15 -9.90 21.10
CA SER A 119 -9.57 -9.66 21.14
C SER A 119 -9.90 -8.67 22.25
N SER A 120 -10.57 -7.57 21.93
CA SER A 120 -11.46 -6.92 22.88
C SER A 120 -12.87 -7.43 22.61
N SER A 121 -13.14 -8.62 23.14
CA SER A 121 -14.47 -8.96 23.63
C SER A 121 -14.52 -8.54 25.10
N THR A 122 -15.30 -7.50 25.40
CA THR A 122 -15.87 -7.23 26.72
C THR A 122 -17.23 -6.59 26.43
N MET A 123 -18.31 -7.37 26.33
CA MET A 123 -19.32 -7.55 27.38
C MET A 123 -19.59 -6.30 28.23
N ALA A 124 -20.65 -5.58 27.86
CA ALA A 124 -21.69 -5.12 28.78
C ALA A 124 -23.02 -5.12 28.01
#